data_AF-A0A947RY13-F1
#
_entry.id   AF-A0A947RY13-F1
#
_cell.length_a   1.000
_cell.length_b   1.000
_cell.length_c   1.000
_cell.angle_alpha   90.00
_cell.angle_beta   90.00
_cell.angle_gamma   90.00
#
_symmetry.space_group_name_H-M   'P 1'
#
loop_
_entity.id
_entity.type
_entity.pdbx_description
1 polymer ?
#
loop_
_entity_poly.entity_id
_entity_poly.type
_entity_poly.pdbx_seq_one_letter_code
_entity_poly.pdbx_strand_id
1 'polypeptide(L)'
;FFSRMARMNPQVEVVWPADGAIISPIFMLEQANAPAGTRELADFFLSKEAGEVLSHRGLFPSLHPDVVNELPEPAPWLWLGWDFVREHDLGERIPRMLEIFREGAEV
;
A
#
# COMPACT_ATOMS: atom_id res chain seq x y z
N PHE A 1 -1.96 5.16 -8.67
CA PHE A 1 -1.52 4.79 -10.04
C PHE A 1 -2.67 4.46 -11.00
N PHE A 2 -3.39 3.34 -10.84
CA PHE A 2 -4.41 2.86 -11.81
C PHE A 2 -5.53 3.86 -12.10
N SER A 3 -6.01 4.57 -11.08
CA SER A 3 -7.03 5.61 -11.22
C SER A 3 -6.62 6.69 -12.24
N ARG A 4 -5.33 7.08 -12.30
CA ARG A 4 -4.84 8.08 -13.27
C ARG A 4 -4.93 7.57 -14.71
N MET A 5 -4.70 6.28 -14.94
CA MET A 5 -4.89 5.67 -16.27
C MET A 5 -6.37 5.57 -16.61
N ALA A 6 -7.22 5.20 -15.64
CA ALA A 6 -8.66 5.08 -15.82
C ALA A 6 -9.35 6.41 -16.15
N ARG A 7 -8.81 7.55 -15.65
CA ARG A 7 -9.32 8.90 -15.96
C ARG A 7 -9.28 9.28 -17.45
N MET A 8 -8.56 8.53 -18.28
CA MET A 8 -8.61 8.71 -19.73
C MET A 8 -9.94 8.24 -20.34
N ASN A 9 -10.71 7.42 -19.61
CA ASN A 9 -12.04 6.99 -20.02
C ASN A 9 -13.10 7.88 -19.35
N PRO A 10 -13.85 8.71 -20.10
CA PRO A 10 -14.87 9.59 -19.53
C PRO A 10 -16.06 8.84 -18.91
N GLN A 11 -16.19 7.53 -19.15
CA GLN A 11 -17.23 6.68 -18.55
C GLN A 11 -16.83 6.10 -17.18
N VAL A 12 -15.61 6.37 -16.72
CA VAL A 12 -15.11 5.86 -15.43
C VAL A 12 -15.04 7.00 -14.41
N GLU A 13 -15.67 6.77 -13.26
CA GLU A 13 -15.52 7.61 -12.09
C GLU A 13 -14.54 6.96 -11.11
N VAL A 14 -13.61 7.76 -10.56
CA VAL A 14 -12.70 7.32 -9.51
C VAL A 14 -13.29 7.71 -8.17
N VAL A 15 -13.71 6.71 -7.39
CA VAL A 15 -14.32 6.90 -6.07
C VAL A 15 -13.31 6.52 -4.98
N TRP A 16 -13.23 7.34 -3.93
CA TRP A 16 -12.59 6.97 -2.67
C TRP A 16 -13.65 6.38 -1.74
N PRO A 17 -13.56 5.10 -1.33
CA PRO A 17 -14.59 4.48 -0.51
C PRO A 17 -14.73 5.14 0.87
N ALA A 18 -15.95 5.23 1.38
CA ALA A 18 -16.24 5.86 2.66
C ALA A 18 -15.63 5.10 3.86
N ASP A 19 -15.53 3.78 3.74
CA ASP A 19 -14.88 2.86 4.68
C ASP A 19 -13.35 2.76 4.48
N GLY A 20 -12.83 3.38 3.42
CA GLY A 20 -11.41 3.52 3.16
C GLY A 20 -10.94 2.87 1.87
N ALA A 21 -9.97 3.50 1.21
CA ALA A 21 -9.32 2.89 0.06
C ALA A 21 -8.42 1.74 0.54
N ILE A 22 -8.54 0.57 -0.09
CA ILE A 22 -7.65 -0.57 0.18
C ILE A 22 -6.21 -0.16 -0.15
N ILE A 23 -5.31 -0.39 0.81
CA ILE A 23 -3.88 -0.16 0.62
C ILE A 23 -3.10 -1.46 0.78
N SER A 24 -2.12 -1.65 -0.10
CA SER A 24 -1.08 -2.65 0.05
C SER A 24 0.23 -1.91 0.28
N PRO A 25 0.77 -1.88 1.50
CA PRO A 25 2.01 -1.17 1.77
C PRO A 25 3.16 -1.83 1.01
N ILE A 26 4.03 -1.00 0.44
CA ILE A 26 5.36 -1.43 -0.01
C ILE A 26 6.29 -1.26 1.18
N PHE A 27 6.94 -2.34 1.59
CA PHE A 27 7.85 -2.35 2.71
C PHE A 27 9.11 -3.13 2.34
N MET A 28 10.19 -2.83 3.05
CA MET A 28 11.46 -3.52 2.94
C MET A 28 11.66 -4.37 4.19
N LEU A 29 12.25 -5.55 4.00
CA LEU A 29 12.70 -6.40 5.08
C LEU A 29 14.21 -6.52 4.99
N GLU A 30 14.87 -6.34 6.13
CA GLU A 30 16.31 -6.53 6.27
C GLU A 30 16.56 -7.75 7.16
N GLN A 31 17.56 -8.58 6.79
CA GLN A 31 17.97 -9.70 7.64
C GLN A 31 18.69 -9.17 8.89
N ALA A 32 18.50 -9.83 10.03
CA ALA A 32 19.14 -9.42 11.28
C ALA A 32 20.68 -9.40 11.23
N ASN A 33 21.28 -10.17 10.31
CA ASN A 33 22.72 -10.25 10.08
C ASN A 33 23.15 -9.58 8.76
N ALA A 34 22.36 -8.65 8.23
CA ALA A 34 22.65 -8.02 6.95
C ALA A 34 23.98 -7.24 6.99
N PRO A 35 24.73 -7.19 5.88
CA PRO A 35 25.97 -6.41 5.79
C PRO A 35 25.72 -4.91 5.95
N ALA A 36 26.68 -4.15 6.46
CA ALA A 36 26.50 -2.71 6.74
C ALA A 36 25.94 -1.88 5.55
N GLY A 37 26.22 -2.26 4.30
CA GLY A 37 25.74 -1.55 3.12
C GLY A 37 24.23 -1.67 2.83
N THR A 38 23.50 -2.60 3.45
CA THR A 38 22.04 -2.71 3.26
C THR A 38 21.29 -1.57 3.93
N ARG A 39 21.84 -1.02 5.02
CA ARG A 39 21.28 0.16 5.68
C ARG A 39 21.29 1.39 4.80
N GLU A 40 22.39 1.64 4.07
CA GLU A 40 22.49 2.78 3.16
C GLU A 40 21.41 2.72 2.05
N LEU A 41 21.12 1.51 1.57
CA LEU A 41 20.04 1.29 0.60
C LEU A 41 18.65 1.56 1.21
N ALA A 42 18.41 1.09 2.44
CA ALA A 42 17.16 1.34 3.14
C ALA A 42 16.98 2.85 3.41
N ASP A 43 18.02 3.53 3.90
CA ASP A 43 18.02 4.97 4.17
C ASP A 43 17.76 5.77 2.90
N PHE A 44 18.31 5.35 1.74
CA PHE A 44 18.00 5.97 0.45
C PHE A 44 16.50 5.90 0.12
N PHE A 45 15.87 4.73 0.20
CA PHE A 45 14.45 4.60 -0.10
C PHE A 45 13.54 5.29 0.92
N LEU A 46 14.02 5.46 2.16
CA LEU A 46 13.34 6.21 3.21
C LEU A 46 13.65 7.71 3.15
N SER A 47 14.51 8.18 2.25
CA SER A 47 14.84 9.59 2.13
C SER A 47 13.66 10.41 1.62
N LYS A 48 13.66 11.71 1.95
CA LYS A 48 12.69 12.67 1.41
C LYS A 48 12.64 12.65 -0.12
N GLU A 49 13.80 12.67 -0.77
CA GLU A 49 13.91 12.72 -2.24
C GLU A 49 13.24 11.49 -2.88
N ALA A 50 13.54 10.28 -2.39
CA ALA A 50 12.88 9.07 -2.86
C ALA A 50 11.36 9.11 -2.60
N GLY A 51 10.95 9.58 -1.42
CA GLY A 51 9.54 9.75 -1.07
C GLY A 51 8.78 10.72 -1.99
N GLU A 52 9.37 11.86 -2.34
CA GLU A 52 8.79 12.83 -3.28
C GLU A 52 8.66 12.23 -4.68
N VAL A 53 9.70 11.54 -5.17
CA VAL A 53 9.64 10.88 -6.48
C VAL A 53 8.53 9.83 -6.53
N LEU A 54 8.43 8.98 -5.50
CA LEU A 54 7.41 7.93 -5.43
C LEU A 54 6.00 8.49 -5.26
N SER A 55 5.81 9.52 -4.45
CA SER A 55 4.51 10.14 -4.23
C SER A 55 4.04 10.91 -5.46
N HIS A 56 4.86 11.83 -5.98
CA HIS A 56 4.43 12.77 -7.02
C HIS A 56 4.45 12.17 -8.43
N ARG A 57 5.41 11.27 -8.71
CA ARG A 57 5.53 10.64 -10.04
C ARG A 57 5.05 9.20 -10.05
N GLY A 58 5.36 8.44 -9.00
CA GLY A 58 4.94 7.05 -8.86
C GLY A 58 3.47 6.88 -8.46
N LEU A 59 2.85 7.91 -7.87
CA LEU A 59 1.50 7.87 -7.31
C LEU A 59 1.36 6.82 -6.19
N PHE A 60 2.44 6.65 -5.42
CA PHE A 60 2.51 5.83 -4.22
C PHE A 60 2.71 6.77 -3.01
N PRO A 61 1.71 6.90 -2.13
CA PRO A 61 1.83 7.76 -0.95
C PRO A 61 3.07 7.41 -0.12
N SER A 62 3.81 8.43 0.29
CA SER A 62 5.01 8.29 1.12
C SER A 62 4.65 8.39 2.61
N LEU A 63 5.41 7.70 3.44
CA LEU A 63 5.35 7.81 4.91
C LEU A 63 6.40 8.78 5.46
N HIS A 64 7.23 9.40 4.61
CA HIS A 64 8.21 10.37 5.07
C HIS A 64 7.49 11.64 5.59
N PRO A 65 7.82 12.14 6.79
CA PRO A 65 7.06 13.21 7.46
C PRO A 65 7.02 14.53 6.68
N ASP A 66 8.08 14.82 5.93
CA ASP A 66 8.20 16.06 5.14
C ASP A 66 7.67 15.93 3.70
N VAL A 67 7.13 14.78 3.31
CA VAL A 67 6.58 14.57 1.96
C VAL A 67 5.07 14.79 1.98
N VAL A 68 4.61 15.75 1.18
CA VAL A 68 3.18 16.02 1.01
C VAL A 68 2.61 15.03 0.00
N ASN A 69 1.61 14.25 0.44
CA ASN A 69 0.83 13.37 -0.43
C ASN A 69 -0.40 14.10 -0.96
N GLU A 70 -0.57 14.13 -2.28
CA GLU A 70 -1.74 14.74 -2.93
C GLU A 70 -2.95 13.78 -2.89
N LEU A 71 -3.69 13.81 -1.79
CA LEU A 71 -4.82 12.93 -1.51
C LEU A 71 -6.08 13.74 -1.17
N PRO A 72 -7.30 13.19 -1.38
CA PRO A 72 -8.52 13.83 -0.93
C PRO A 72 -8.56 13.97 0.60
N GLU A 73 -9.30 14.95 1.10
CA GLU A 73 -9.51 15.14 2.54
C GLU A 73 -11.00 14.98 2.87
N PRO A 74 -11.41 13.97 3.67
CA PRO A 74 -10.57 12.93 4.28
C PRO A 74 -10.19 11.81 3.28
N ALA A 75 -9.03 11.18 3.49
CA ALA A 75 -8.58 9.98 2.79
C ALA A 75 -8.47 8.78 3.75
N PRO A 76 -9.60 8.15 4.15
CA PRO A 76 -9.55 6.94 4.97
C PRO A 76 -8.88 5.78 4.23
N TRP A 77 -8.19 4.92 4.97
CA TRP A 77 -7.48 3.77 4.43
C TRP A 77 -8.00 2.47 5.05
N LEU A 78 -8.13 1.44 4.22
CA LEU A 78 -8.44 0.09 4.67
C LEU A 78 -7.16 -0.74 4.67
N TRP A 79 -6.58 -0.91 5.86
CA TRP A 79 -5.38 -1.73 6.10
C TRP A 79 -5.59 -2.63 7.31
N LEU A 80 -5.18 -3.89 7.21
CA LEU A 80 -5.30 -4.86 8.30
C LEU A 80 -4.48 -4.48 9.54
N GLY A 81 -3.39 -3.72 9.35
CA GLY A 81 -2.48 -3.34 10.42
C GLY A 81 -1.39 -4.38 10.69
N TRP A 82 -0.25 -3.90 11.17
CA TRP A 82 0.90 -4.76 11.45
C TRP A 82 0.67 -5.72 12.61
N ASP A 83 -0.12 -5.32 13.61
CA ASP A 83 -0.45 -6.17 14.75
C ASP A 83 -1.24 -7.39 14.28
N PHE A 84 -2.28 -7.19 13.46
CA PHE A 84 -3.04 -8.28 12.87
C PHE A 84 -2.15 -9.23 12.06
N VAL A 85 -1.27 -8.68 11.20
CA VAL A 85 -0.34 -9.47 10.37
C VAL A 85 0.62 -10.30 11.23
N ARG A 86 1.07 -9.78 12.38
CA ARG A 86 2.00 -10.47 13.29
C ARG A 86 1.32 -11.52 14.16
N GLU A 87 0.06 -11.32 14.52
CA GLU A 87 -0.71 -12.18 15.41
C GLU A 87 -1.39 -13.36 14.70
N HIS A 88 -1.41 -13.36 13.37
CA HIS A 88 -2.16 -14.33 12.58
C HIS A 88 -1.31 -15.01 11.51
N ASP A 89 -1.55 -16.30 11.30
CA ASP A 89 -0.96 -17.03 10.17
C ASP A 89 -1.65 -16.60 8.86
N LEU A 90 -0.99 -15.73 8.11
CA LEU A 90 -1.46 -15.31 6.79
C LEU A 90 -1.38 -16.43 5.75
N GLY A 91 -0.45 -17.38 5.92
CA GLY A 91 -0.30 -18.55 5.05
C GLY A 91 -1.50 -19.48 5.10
N GLU A 92 -2.15 -19.60 6.25
CA GLU A 92 -3.42 -20.33 6.40
C GLU A 92 -4.63 -19.46 5.99
N ARG A 93 -4.64 -18.19 6.41
CA ARG A 93 -5.83 -17.34 6.27
C ARG A 93 -6.11 -16.90 4.85
N ILE A 94 -5.09 -16.56 4.05
CA ILE A 94 -5.28 -16.12 2.67
C ILE A 94 -5.99 -17.22 1.85
N PRO A 95 -5.55 -18.49 1.87
CA PRO A 95 -6.28 -19.59 1.24
C PRO A 95 -7.73 -19.72 1.71
N ARG A 96 -7.97 -19.64 3.02
CA ARG A 96 -9.34 -19.74 3.57
C ARG A 96 -10.25 -18.61 3.11
N MET A 97 -9.74 -17.37 3.05
CA MET A 97 -10.53 -16.24 2.54
C MET A 97 -10.82 -16.37 1.06
N LEU A 98 -9.87 -16.89 0.27
CA LEU A 98 -10.07 -17.17 -1.15
C LEU A 98 -11.14 -18.25 -1.38
N GLU A 99 -11.19 -19.27 -0.52
CA GLU A 99 -12.23 -20.30 -0.56
C GLU A 99 -13.62 -19.70 -0.31
N ILE A 100 -13.81 -18.95 0.79
CA ILE A 100 -15.07 -18.29 1.11
C ILE A 100 -15.51 -17.34 -0.02
N PHE A 101 -14.56 -16.58 -0.60
CA PHE A 101 -14.86 -15.69 -1.72
C PHE A 101 -15.37 -16.46 -2.94
N ARG A 102 -14.78 -17.62 -3.26
CA ARG A 102 -15.21 -18.47 -4.38
C ARG A 102 -16.59 -19.07 -4.14
N GLU A 103 -16.83 -19.60 -2.94
CA GLU A 103 -18.14 -20.14 -2.55
C GLU A 103 -19.26 -19.10 -2.72
N GLY A 104 -18.99 -17.84 -2.34
CA GLY A 104 -19.95 -16.76 -2.51
C GLY A 104 -20.15 -16.28 -3.96
N ALA A 105 -19.21 -16.58 -4.86
CA ALA A 105 -19.29 -16.19 -6.28
C ALA A 105 -20.05 -17.20 -7.16
N GLU A 106 -20.29 -18.42 -6.66
CA GLU A 106 -21.04 -19.47 -7.35
C GLU A 106 -22.56 -19.43 -7.04
N VAL A 107 -23.02 -18.47 -6.23
CA VAL A 107 -24.42 -18.24 -5.83
C VAL A 107 -25.06 -17.14 -6.67
#